data_AF-A0A920S9D5-F1
#
_entry.id   AF-A0A920S9D5-F1
#
_cell.length_a   1.000
_cell.length_b   1.000
_cell.length_c   1.000
_cell.angle_alpha   90.00
_cell.angle_beta   90.00
_cell.angle_gamma   90.00
#
_symmetry.space_group_name_H-M   'P 1'
#
loop_
_entity.id
_entity.type
_entity.pdbx_description
1 polymer ?
#
loop_
_entity_poly.entity_id
_entity_poly.type
_entity_poly.pdbx_seq_one_letter_code
_entity_poly.pdbx_strand_id
1 'polypeptide(L)'
;MIVGGGIVACLSGYLLGLRGYKVTILEADSLGAHASGFAFGGLDPLTGVGMPEPLLGFSLWCYERHRSLEIELQDVSGIDVGLKCATG
;
A
#
# COMPACT_ATOMS: atom_id res chain seq x y z
N MET A 1 -16.68 0.71 8.70
CA MET A 1 -15.80 -0.07 9.58
C MET A 1 -15.02 -1.04 8.73
N ILE A 2 -13.71 -1.18 8.98
CA ILE A 2 -12.80 -2.11 8.28
C ILE A 2 -12.22 -3.04 9.35
N VAL A 3 -12.18 -4.35 9.08
CA VAL A 3 -11.64 -5.36 10.00
C VAL A 3 -10.28 -5.81 9.46
N GLY A 4 -9.27 -5.80 10.33
CA GLY A 4 -7.85 -6.01 10.03
C GLY A 4 -7.08 -4.69 9.91
N GLY A 5 -5.84 -4.68 10.38
CA GLY A 5 -4.90 -3.55 10.44
C GLY A 5 -3.64 -3.78 9.59
N GLY A 6 -3.74 -4.64 8.58
CA GLY A 6 -2.69 -4.80 7.56
C GLY A 6 -2.68 -3.66 6.53
N ILE A 7 -1.70 -3.67 5.63
CA ILE A 7 -1.46 -2.58 4.66
C ILE A 7 -2.69 -2.26 3.79
N VAL A 8 -3.46 -3.28 3.37
CA VAL A 8 -4.66 -3.10 2.54
C VAL A 8 -5.75 -2.33 3.30
N ALA A 9 -5.93 -2.64 4.58
CA ALA A 9 -6.94 -1.98 5.42
C ALA A 9 -6.54 -0.55 5.76
N CYS A 10 -5.27 -0.34 6.11
CA CYS A 10 -4.72 0.99 6.37
C CYS A 10 -4.82 1.90 5.13
N LEU A 11 -4.43 1.39 3.95
CA LEU A 11 -4.56 2.12 2.69
C LEU A 11 -6.03 2.43 2.36
N SER A 12 -6.93 1.46 2.53
CA SER A 12 -8.37 1.67 2.30
C SER A 12 -8.93 2.76 3.22
N GLY A 13 -8.57 2.71 4.52
CA GLY A 13 -8.98 3.71 5.49
C GLY A 13 -8.44 5.10 5.19
N TYR A 14 -7.17 5.20 4.79
CA TYR A 14 -6.55 6.45 4.35
C TYR A 14 -7.29 7.06 3.14
N LEU A 15 -7.49 6.28 2.07
CA LEU A 15 -8.16 6.75 0.85
C LEU A 15 -9.63 7.12 1.04
N LEU A 16 -10.32 6.46 1.98
CA LEU A 16 -11.68 6.83 2.36
C LEU A 16 -11.70 8.09 3.25
N GLY A 17 -10.74 8.22 4.16
CA GLY A 17 -10.55 9.41 4.99
C GLY A 17 -10.29 10.66 4.16
N LEU A 18 -9.45 10.57 3.11
CA LEU A 18 -9.21 11.65 2.15
C LEU A 18 -10.48 12.12 1.44
N ARG A 19 -11.49 11.24 1.30
CA ARG A 19 -12.80 11.57 0.71
C ARG A 19 -13.82 12.07 1.75
N GLY A 20 -13.40 12.33 2.98
CA GLY A 20 -14.25 12.85 4.06
C GLY A 20 -15.08 11.79 4.79
N TYR A 21 -14.86 10.50 4.54
CA TYR A 21 -15.57 9.45 5.26
C TYR A 21 -14.98 9.23 6.65
N LYS A 22 -15.84 9.07 7.64
CA LYS A 22 -15.44 8.62 8.98
C LYS A 22 -15.19 7.11 8.95
N VAL A 23 -13.92 6.72 9.04
CA VAL A 23 -13.51 5.31 9.02
C VAL A 23 -13.04 4.87 10.40
N THR A 24 -13.38 3.63 10.76
CA THR A 24 -12.84 2.94 11.94
C THR A 24 -12.20 1.65 11.45
N ILE A 25 -10.93 1.46 11.80
CA ILE A 25 -10.17 0.22 11.59
C ILE A 25 -10.14 -0.53 12.92
N LEU A 26 -10.50 -1.80 12.88
CA LEU A 26 -10.46 -2.71 14.03
C LEU A 26 -9.43 -3.80 13.76
N GLU A 27 -8.34 -3.81 14.52
CA GLU A 27 -7.28 -4.83 14.51
C GLU A 27 -7.28 -5.54 15.86
N ALA A 28 -7.10 -6.87 15.84
CA ALA A 28 -7.10 -7.71 17.03
C ALA A 28 -5.76 -7.68 17.77
N ASP A 29 -4.67 -7.42 17.05
CA ASP A 29 -3.32 -7.28 17.58
C ASP A 29 -2.78 -5.85 17.33
N SER A 30 -1.63 -5.72 16.67
CA SER A 30 -0.98 -4.45 16.35
C SER A 30 -0.99 -4.20 14.85
N LEU A 31 -1.01 -2.93 14.44
CA LEU A 31 -1.02 -2.54 13.02
C LEU A 31 0.17 -3.17 12.30
N GLY A 32 -0.09 -3.83 11.17
CA GLY A 32 0.94 -4.47 10.35
C GLY A 32 1.66 -5.66 10.98
N ALA A 33 1.29 -6.15 12.18
CA ALA A 33 2.06 -7.17 12.90
C ALA A 33 2.16 -8.56 12.23
N HIS A 34 1.35 -8.80 11.19
CA HIS A 34 1.32 -10.06 10.45
C HIS A 34 1.97 -9.89 9.06
N ALA A 35 1.37 -10.46 8.00
CA ALA A 35 1.96 -10.51 6.66
C ALA A 35 2.55 -9.18 6.16
N SER A 36 1.91 -8.05 6.45
CA SER A 36 2.38 -6.73 6.04
C SER A 36 3.71 -6.30 6.69
N GLY A 37 3.96 -6.68 7.94
CA GLY A 37 5.19 -6.35 8.66
C GLY A 37 6.33 -7.34 8.41
N PHE A 38 6.00 -8.57 7.99
CA PHE A 38 7.00 -9.57 7.58
C PHE A 38 7.37 -9.49 6.10
N ALA A 39 6.64 -8.72 5.30
CA ALA A 39 6.92 -8.56 3.88
C ALA A 39 8.25 -7.80 3.67
N PHE A 40 9.04 -8.24 2.70
CA PHE A 40 10.30 -7.57 2.32
C PHE A 40 10.07 -6.14 1.76
N GLY A 41 8.88 -5.86 1.24
CA GLY A 41 8.55 -4.57 0.61
C GLY A 41 9.05 -4.44 -0.84
N GLY A 42 9.46 -5.53 -1.48
CA GLY A 42 9.86 -5.53 -2.88
C GLY A 42 8.70 -5.22 -3.83
N LEU A 43 8.91 -4.29 -4.76
CA LEU A 43 7.97 -3.94 -5.82
C LEU A 43 8.58 -4.29 -7.17
N ASP A 44 8.05 -5.32 -7.81
CA ASP A 44 8.40 -5.65 -9.19
C ASP A 44 7.10 -5.90 -9.98
N PRO A 45 6.68 -4.96 -10.85
CA PRO A 45 5.44 -5.10 -11.60
C PRO A 45 5.49 -6.21 -12.68
N LEU A 46 6.68 -6.75 -12.98
CA LEU A 46 6.93 -7.75 -14.03
C LEU A 46 7.34 -9.13 -13.49
N THR A 47 7.58 -9.30 -12.18
CA THR A 47 7.91 -10.61 -11.57
C THR A 47 6.88 -11.70 -11.79
N GLY A 48 5.64 -11.35 -12.13
CA GLY A 48 4.65 -12.31 -12.61
C GLY A 48 4.93 -12.69 -14.08
N VAL A 49 5.88 -13.60 -14.32
CA VAL A 49 6.04 -14.22 -15.66
C VAL A 49 4.69 -14.82 -16.07
N GLY A 50 4.06 -14.25 -17.10
CA GLY A 50 2.76 -14.70 -17.61
C GLY A 50 1.53 -14.05 -16.97
N MET A 51 1.66 -12.91 -16.27
CA MET A 51 0.51 -12.17 -15.74
C MET A 51 -0.44 -11.76 -16.89
N PRO A 52 -1.68 -12.28 -16.96
CA PRO A 52 -2.60 -11.92 -18.02
C PRO A 52 -3.18 -10.53 -17.79
N GLU A 53 -3.60 -9.88 -18.87
CA GLU A 53 -4.50 -8.72 -18.77
C GLU A 53 -5.82 -9.15 -18.10
N PRO A 54 -6.42 -8.31 -17.22
CA PRO A 54 -6.10 -6.91 -16.93
C PRO A 54 -5.11 -6.71 -15.76
N LEU A 55 -4.56 -7.80 -15.21
CA LEU A 55 -3.79 -7.76 -13.98
C LEU A 55 -2.41 -7.13 -14.17
N LEU A 56 -1.79 -7.29 -15.33
CA LEU A 56 -0.55 -6.61 -15.67
C LEU A 56 -0.74 -5.08 -15.73
N GLY A 57 -1.76 -4.60 -16.45
CA GLY A 57 -2.12 -3.18 -16.45
C GLY A 57 -2.39 -2.62 -15.05
N PHE A 58 -3.10 -3.38 -14.20
CA PHE A 58 -3.34 -2.98 -12.81
C PHE A 58 -2.06 -2.93 -11.96
N SER A 59 -1.16 -3.90 -12.10
CA SER A 59 0.13 -3.93 -11.39
C SER A 59 1.02 -2.74 -11.76
N LEU A 60 1.11 -2.42 -13.06
CA LEU A 60 1.83 -1.23 -13.53
C LEU A 60 1.23 0.06 -12.96
N TRP A 61 -0.10 0.17 -12.96
CA TRP A 61 -0.78 1.30 -12.36
C TRP A 61 -0.49 1.43 -10.85
N CYS A 62 -0.50 0.31 -10.12
CA CYS A 62 -0.17 0.31 -8.69
C CYS A 62 1.28 0.73 -8.44
N TYR A 63 2.22 0.28 -9.27
CA TYR A 63 3.63 0.65 -9.18
C TYR A 63 3.85 2.15 -9.35
N GLU A 64 3.21 2.77 -10.35
CA GLU A 64 3.27 4.22 -10.54
C GLU A 64 2.59 4.97 -9.39
N ARG A 65 1.41 4.50 -8.95
CA ARG A 65 0.69 5.13 -7.83
C ARG A 65 1.50 5.07 -6.54
N HIS A 66 2.25 4.00 -6.30
CA HIS A 66 3.08 3.85 -5.11
C HIS A 66 4.09 5.00 -4.95
N ARG A 67 4.69 5.48 -6.04
CA ARG A 67 5.63 6.62 -6.00
C ARG A 67 4.97 7.90 -5.52
N SER A 68 3.79 8.22 -6.06
CA SER A 68 3.04 9.40 -5.60
C SER A 68 2.54 9.27 -4.16
N LEU A 69 2.20 8.04 -3.75
CA LEU A 69 1.68 7.77 -2.41
C LEU A 69 2.75 7.91 -1.33
N GLU A 70 4.01 7.59 -1.62
CA GLU A 70 5.13 7.83 -0.71
C GLU A 70 5.21 9.31 -0.30
N ILE A 71 5.19 10.22 -1.28
CA ILE A 71 5.26 11.66 -1.04
C ILE A 71 4.06 12.11 -0.20
N GLU A 72 2.86 11.69 -0.59
CA GLU A 72 1.63 12.00 0.15
C GLU A 72 1.70 11.53 1.61
N LEU A 73 2.19 10.30 1.85
CA LEU A 73 2.30 9.74 3.20
C LEU A 73 3.37 10.45 4.03
N GLN A 74 4.50 10.78 3.44
CA GLN A 74 5.55 11.53 4.12
C GLN A 74 5.05 12.92 4.53
N ASP A 75 4.33 13.61 3.64
CA ASP A 75 3.80 14.95 3.91
C ASP A 75 2.79 14.95 5.07
N VAL A 76 1.88 13.96 5.12
CA VAL A 76 0.80 13.94 6.12
C VAL A 76 1.19 13.29 7.44
N SER A 77 2.19 12.39 7.45
CA SER A 77 2.56 11.61 8.64
C SER A 77 3.97 11.91 9.16
N GLY A 78 4.84 12.51 8.34
CA GLY A 78 6.27 12.67 8.64
C GLY A 78 7.08 11.37 8.55
N ILE A 79 6.47 10.26 8.13
CA ILE A 79 7.13 8.95 8.04
C ILE A 79 7.64 8.74 6.62
N ASP A 80 8.95 8.54 6.47
CA ASP A 80 9.56 8.05 5.24
C ASP A 80 9.31 6.54 5.10
N VAL A 81 8.60 6.15 4.04
CA VAL A 81 8.27 4.74 3.76
C VAL A 81 9.38 4.00 2.99
N GLY A 82 10.44 4.70 2.60
CA GLY A 82 11.69 4.12 2.12
C GLY A 82 11.59 3.50 0.73
N LEU A 83 10.86 4.10 -0.21
CA LEU A 83 10.80 3.60 -1.58
C LEU A 83 12.20 3.68 -2.20
N LYS A 84 12.79 2.52 -2.46
CA LYS A 84 14.01 2.41 -3.25
C LYS A 84 13.61 2.07 -4.66
N CYS A 85 13.76 3.01 -5.59
CA CYS A 85 13.71 2.69 -7.01
C CYS A 85 14.68 1.53 -7.27
N ALA A 86 14.20 0.44 -7.88
CA ALA A 86 15.08 -0.55 -8.45
C ALA A 86 15.87 0.14 -9.58
N THR A 87 17.04 0.68 -9.25
CA THR A 87 18.01 1.14 -10.24
C THR A 87 18.43 -0.09 -11.03
N GLY A 88 17.98 -0.15 -12.28
CA GLY A 88 18.60 -0.99 -13.31
C GLY A 88 19.99 -0.50 -13.67
#